data_AF-A0A7W0RAL3-F1
#
_entry.id   AF-A0A7W0RAL3-F1
#
_cell.length_a   1.000
_cell.length_b   1.000
_cell.length_c   1.000
_cell.angle_alpha   90.00
_cell.angle_beta   90.00
_cell.angle_gamma   90.00
#
_symmetry.space_group_name_H-M   'P 1'
#
loop_
_entity.id
_entity.type
_entity.pdbx_description
1 polymer ?
#
loop_
_entity_poly.entity_id
_entity_poly.type
_entity_poly.pdbx_seq_one_letter_code
_entity_poly.pdbx_strand_id
1 'polypeptide(L)'
;MRSEQGQAAIEWIGLVLLAALALGAAAGVAGASVDGRSFGGFLTHRIVCAARGGCDDGATGLAAAYGPSDAQLLRRHAPNLAYEPGEAQLPVDWRECRERRCADAPDDRDLDAHRSHAGRRATVYTRVVRRGGRTYLQYWFYYPDSNSTFAGSDKLWRRSALAQLAGRAVRGSSRYPGYHPDDWEAHHVRIDRRGGVAVRSTSHGHYQWCKQKACRNRWGPPTGWTRVSRGSHAGHIPLDSARGYRRRLPGRDMRERTTTSEGIRLIPLESLGRRRYRPLEEGIRPPWRKRVYRDPESDES
;
A
#
# COMPACT_ATOMS: atom_id res chain seq x y z
N MET A 1 55.73 10.16 -8.75
CA MET A 1 54.72 11.05 -8.11
C MET A 1 53.37 10.71 -8.72
N ARG A 2 52.38 10.35 -7.90
CA ARG A 2 51.03 10.02 -8.37
C ARG A 2 50.31 11.34 -8.69
N SER A 3 49.80 11.51 -9.91
CA SER A 3 48.94 12.65 -10.25
C SER A 3 47.56 12.42 -9.67
N GLU A 4 47.11 13.30 -8.78
CA GLU A 4 45.70 13.38 -8.39
C GLU A 4 44.90 13.87 -9.60
N GLN A 5 44.20 12.95 -10.28
CA GLN A 5 43.14 13.28 -11.22
C GLN A 5 41.81 12.86 -10.59
N GLY A 6 41.16 13.79 -9.89
CA GLY A 6 39.90 13.48 -9.21
C GLY A 6 39.22 14.62 -8.48
N GLN A 7 39.62 15.88 -8.68
CA GLN A 7 38.87 17.00 -8.10
C GLN A 7 37.91 17.53 -9.15
N ALA A 8 36.61 17.38 -8.90
CA ALA A 8 35.58 18.05 -9.71
C ALA A 8 35.83 19.55 -9.62
N ALA A 9 36.23 20.17 -10.74
CA ALA A 9 36.45 21.62 -10.79
C ALA A 9 35.19 22.35 -10.32
N ILE A 10 35.36 23.52 -9.69
CA ILE A 10 34.24 24.36 -9.20
C ILE A 10 33.20 24.61 -10.31
N GLU A 11 33.65 24.64 -11.56
CA GLU A 11 32.82 24.77 -12.76
C GLU A 11 31.84 23.60 -12.93
N TRP A 12 32.25 22.36 -12.64
CA TRP A 12 31.37 21.19 -12.69
C TRP A 12 30.34 21.21 -11.58
N ILE A 13 30.73 21.64 -10.37
CA ILE A 13 29.80 21.81 -9.26
C ILE A 13 28.75 22.88 -9.62
N GLY A 14 29.20 24.02 -10.17
CA GLY A 14 28.31 25.10 -10.63
C GLY A 14 27.35 24.65 -11.71
N LEU A 15 27.82 23.88 -12.71
CA LEU A 15 26.99 23.36 -13.79
C LEU A 15 25.93 22.36 -13.31
N VAL A 16 26.31 21.44 -12.40
CA VAL A 16 25.37 20.51 -11.77
C VAL A 16 24.32 21.26 -10.95
N LEU A 17 24.72 22.30 -10.21
CA LEU A 17 23.79 23.11 -9.41
C LEU A 17 22.80 23.87 -10.30
N LEU A 18 23.28 24.48 -11.39
CA LEU A 18 22.45 25.15 -12.39
C LEU A 18 21.44 24.20 -13.04
N ALA A 19 21.89 23.00 -13.43
CA ALA A 19 21.01 21.97 -13.99
C ALA A 19 19.95 21.52 -12.98
N ALA A 20 20.33 21.31 -11.72
CA ALA A 20 19.39 20.93 -10.66
C ALA A 20 18.35 22.04 -10.39
N LEU A 21 18.76 23.30 -10.36
CA LEU A 21 17.85 24.44 -10.19
C LEU A 21 16.91 24.60 -11.39
N ALA A 22 17.42 24.46 -12.62
CA ALA A 22 16.61 24.53 -13.83
C ALA A 22 15.56 23.40 -13.87
N LEU A 23 15.95 22.17 -13.53
CA LEU A 23 15.03 21.04 -13.42
C LEU A 23 14.00 21.23 -12.30
N GLY A 24 14.42 21.76 -11.15
CA GLY A 24 13.52 22.09 -10.04
C GLY A 24 12.50 23.16 -10.42
N ALA A 25 12.94 24.22 -11.11
CA ALA A 25 12.07 25.27 -11.62
C ALA A 25 11.09 24.73 -12.68
N ALA A 26 11.57 23.92 -13.62
CA ALA A 26 10.73 23.28 -14.64
C ALA A 26 9.65 22.37 -14.01
N ALA A 27 10.00 21.58 -13.00
CA ALA A 27 9.06 20.75 -12.26
C ALA A 27 8.00 21.60 -11.52
N GLY A 28 8.41 22.74 -10.94
CA GLY A 28 7.51 23.68 -10.28
C GLY A 28 6.52 24.35 -11.24
N VAL A 29 6.99 24.79 -12.42
CA VAL A 29 6.17 25.45 -13.45
C VAL A 29 5.21 24.48 -14.13
N ALA A 30 5.62 23.21 -14.32
CA ALA A 30 4.77 22.19 -14.94
C ALA A 30 3.59 21.73 -14.07
N GLY A 31 3.41 22.30 -12.86
CA GLY A 31 2.34 21.89 -11.94
C GLY A 31 2.50 20.44 -11.45
N ALA A 32 3.69 19.84 -11.64
CA ALA A 32 3.99 18.52 -11.14
C ALA A 32 4.05 18.60 -9.61
N SER A 33 2.97 18.19 -8.96
CA SER A 33 2.96 17.98 -7.51
C SER A 33 3.82 16.76 -7.19
N VAL A 34 5.14 16.96 -7.13
CA VAL A 34 6.12 15.96 -6.74
C VAL A 34 6.07 15.85 -5.22
N ASP A 35 5.76 14.65 -4.72
CA ASP A 35 5.85 14.34 -3.30
C ASP A 35 7.33 14.10 -2.95
N GLY A 36 7.89 15.00 -2.14
CA GLY A 36 9.31 14.95 -1.75
C GLY A 36 9.68 13.66 -1.01
N ARG A 37 8.73 12.99 -0.35
CA ARG A 37 8.99 11.71 0.33
C ARG A 37 9.05 10.56 -0.67
N SER A 38 8.12 10.49 -1.61
CA SER A 38 8.18 9.47 -2.67
C SER A 38 9.39 9.68 -3.59
N PHE A 39 9.73 10.93 -3.91
CA PHE A 39 10.88 11.24 -4.76
C PHE A 39 12.21 11.02 -4.03
N GLY A 40 12.34 11.48 -2.79
CA GLY A 40 13.54 11.25 -1.97
C GLY A 40 13.74 9.78 -1.64
N GLY A 41 12.65 9.06 -1.33
CA GLY A 41 12.63 7.61 -1.17
C GLY A 41 13.02 6.88 -2.46
N PHE A 42 12.43 7.25 -3.60
CA PHE A 42 12.79 6.73 -4.92
C PHE A 42 14.28 6.92 -5.23
N LEU A 43 14.80 8.13 -5.06
CA LEU A 43 16.20 8.46 -5.36
C LEU A 43 17.16 7.72 -4.43
N THR A 44 16.90 7.75 -3.12
CA THR A 44 17.69 7.04 -2.13
C THR A 44 17.67 5.54 -2.37
N HIS A 45 16.48 4.97 -2.64
CA HIS A 45 16.34 3.57 -2.99
C HIS A 45 17.16 3.25 -4.23
N ARG A 46 17.02 3.98 -5.34
CA ARG A 46 17.79 3.75 -6.57
C ARG A 46 19.30 3.83 -6.35
N ILE A 47 19.79 4.80 -5.57
CA ILE A 47 21.22 4.93 -5.25
C ILE A 47 21.71 3.73 -4.42
N VAL A 48 21.03 3.42 -3.32
CA VAL A 48 21.39 2.30 -2.43
C VAL A 48 21.34 0.98 -3.17
N CYS A 49 20.34 0.82 -4.02
CA CYS A 49 20.03 -0.39 -4.73
C CYS A 49 20.96 -0.60 -5.94
N ALA A 50 21.38 0.47 -6.61
CA ALA A 50 22.49 0.44 -7.57
C ALA A 50 23.83 0.08 -6.89
N ALA A 51 24.07 0.56 -5.66
CA ALA A 51 25.30 0.28 -4.93
C ALA A 51 25.35 -1.13 -4.31
N ARG A 52 24.21 -1.69 -3.88
CA ARG A 52 24.14 -2.97 -3.15
C ARG A 52 23.63 -4.16 -3.98
N GLY A 53 23.09 -3.92 -5.18
CA GLY A 53 22.33 -4.93 -5.93
C GLY A 53 20.96 -5.22 -5.30
N GLY A 54 20.11 -6.01 -5.98
CA GLY A 54 18.82 -6.48 -5.45
C GLY A 54 17.57 -5.64 -5.82
N CYS A 55 17.67 -4.74 -6.79
CA CYS A 55 16.49 -3.98 -7.27
C CYS A 55 15.48 -4.81 -8.06
N ASP A 56 15.87 -6.04 -8.40
CA ASP A 56 15.05 -6.96 -9.17
C ASP A 56 14.19 -7.89 -8.32
N ASP A 57 14.16 -7.68 -6.99
CA ASP A 57 13.38 -8.46 -6.04
C ASP A 57 11.88 -8.37 -6.34
N GLY A 58 11.40 -9.25 -7.22
CA GLY A 58 10.05 -9.30 -7.76
C GLY A 58 9.95 -8.93 -9.25
N ALA A 59 10.95 -8.27 -9.84
CA ALA A 59 10.98 -7.94 -11.28
C ALA A 59 10.82 -9.18 -12.15
N THR A 60 11.70 -10.15 -11.90
CA THR A 60 11.79 -11.38 -12.65
C THR A 60 10.55 -12.22 -12.40
N GLY A 61 10.03 -12.24 -11.17
CA GLY A 61 8.78 -12.94 -10.83
C GLY A 61 7.57 -12.36 -11.54
N LEU A 62 7.42 -11.03 -11.56
CA LEU A 62 6.34 -10.35 -12.28
C LEU A 62 6.44 -10.57 -13.79
N ALA A 63 7.63 -10.42 -14.36
CA ALA A 63 7.84 -10.61 -15.79
C ALA A 63 7.63 -12.07 -16.20
N ALA A 64 8.03 -13.04 -15.38
CA ALA A 64 7.76 -14.45 -15.61
C ALA A 64 6.26 -14.79 -15.53
N ALA A 65 5.50 -14.14 -14.63
CA ALA A 65 4.09 -14.42 -14.45
C ALA A 65 3.17 -13.70 -15.46
N TYR A 66 3.48 -12.48 -15.84
CA TYR A 66 2.60 -11.61 -16.65
C TYR A 66 3.24 -11.09 -17.94
N GLY A 67 4.54 -11.29 -18.15
CA GLY A 67 5.31 -10.65 -19.20
C GLY A 67 5.87 -9.28 -18.80
N PRO A 68 6.90 -8.78 -19.52
CA PRO A 68 7.63 -7.56 -19.15
C PRO A 68 6.77 -6.29 -19.20
N SER A 69 5.85 -6.20 -20.17
CA SER A 69 4.94 -5.06 -20.31
C SER A 69 4.02 -4.91 -19.10
N ASP A 70 3.39 -6.01 -18.68
CA ASP A 70 2.50 -6.02 -17.51
C ASP A 70 3.24 -5.86 -16.19
N ALA A 71 4.46 -6.40 -16.09
CA ALA A 71 5.32 -6.14 -14.94
C ALA A 71 5.64 -4.65 -14.80
N GLN A 72 5.90 -3.94 -15.90
CA GLN A 72 6.09 -2.49 -15.89
C GLN A 72 4.79 -1.76 -15.52
N LEU A 73 3.65 -2.22 -16.03
CA LEU A 73 2.35 -1.63 -15.74
C LEU A 73 1.99 -1.74 -14.25
N LEU A 74 2.23 -2.92 -13.65
CA LEU A 74 2.05 -3.15 -12.20
C LEU A 74 2.94 -2.24 -11.36
N ARG A 75 4.18 -1.97 -11.78
CA ARG A 75 5.07 -1.06 -11.04
C ARG A 75 4.62 0.39 -11.14
N ARG A 76 4.29 0.82 -12.37
CA ARG A 76 3.85 2.20 -12.65
C ARG A 76 2.59 2.58 -11.86
N HIS A 77 1.71 1.61 -11.62
CA HIS A 77 0.45 1.82 -10.93
C HIS A 77 0.41 1.20 -9.52
N ALA A 78 1.55 0.78 -8.98
CA ALA A 78 1.62 0.30 -7.61
C ALA A 78 1.27 1.46 -6.66
N PRO A 79 0.33 1.27 -5.71
CA PRO A 79 -0.04 2.34 -4.81
C PRO A 79 1.06 2.59 -3.78
N ASN A 80 1.30 3.85 -3.45
CA ASN A 80 1.93 4.21 -2.19
C ASN A 80 0.91 4.03 -1.05
N LEU A 81 1.39 3.70 0.15
CA LEU A 81 0.55 3.47 1.32
C LEU A 81 0.74 4.60 2.33
N ALA A 82 -0.34 5.20 2.80
CA ALA A 82 -0.34 6.10 3.96
C ALA A 82 -1.08 5.43 5.12
N TYR A 83 -0.52 5.47 6.32
CA TYR A 83 -1.10 4.79 7.48
C TYR A 83 -1.75 5.81 8.40
N GLU A 84 -3.02 5.59 8.75
CA GLU A 84 -3.66 6.43 9.77
C GLU A 84 -2.85 6.40 11.08
N PRO A 85 -2.75 7.51 11.82
CA PRO A 85 -1.92 7.56 13.02
C PRO A 85 -2.26 6.45 14.02
N GLY A 86 -1.25 5.69 14.47
CA GLY A 86 -1.43 4.53 15.34
C GLY A 86 -1.58 3.20 14.60
N GLU A 87 -1.53 3.19 13.27
CA GLU A 87 -1.44 1.97 12.48
C GLU A 87 0.04 1.62 12.22
N ALA A 88 0.53 0.61 12.94
CA ALA A 88 1.92 0.18 12.89
C ALA A 88 2.17 -0.92 11.85
N GLN A 89 1.16 -1.69 11.45
CA GLN A 89 1.35 -2.87 10.62
C GLN A 89 1.68 -2.47 9.17
N LEU A 90 2.71 -3.09 8.61
CA LEU A 90 2.95 -3.13 7.18
C LEU A 90 2.21 -4.32 6.56
N PRO A 91 1.80 -4.24 5.28
CA PRO A 91 1.36 -5.44 4.59
C PRO A 91 2.57 -6.36 4.37
N VAL A 92 2.41 -7.65 4.64
CA VAL A 92 3.52 -8.62 4.67
C VAL A 92 3.21 -9.88 3.86
N ASP A 93 4.25 -10.66 3.58
CA ASP A 93 4.09 -11.98 2.99
C ASP A 93 3.50 -12.95 4.04
N TRP A 94 2.22 -13.33 3.89
CA TRP A 94 1.56 -14.30 4.78
C TRP A 94 2.30 -15.64 4.95
N ARG A 95 3.18 -16.02 4.02
CA ARG A 95 3.99 -17.25 4.14
C ARG A 95 5.13 -17.09 5.13
N GLU A 96 5.55 -15.84 5.36
CA GLU A 96 6.68 -15.48 6.22
C GLU A 96 6.25 -14.86 7.57
N CYS A 97 5.08 -14.23 7.61
CA CYS A 97 4.59 -13.50 8.79
C CYS A 97 3.06 -13.57 8.86
N ARG A 98 2.52 -14.13 9.94
CA ARG A 98 1.08 -14.17 10.26
C ARG A 98 0.78 -13.68 11.68
N GLU A 99 1.72 -12.96 12.26
CA GLU A 99 1.60 -12.41 13.61
C GLU A 99 1.95 -10.93 13.61
N ARG A 100 1.19 -10.13 14.37
CA ARG A 100 1.36 -8.68 14.42
C ARG A 100 2.81 -8.24 14.70
N ARG A 101 3.48 -8.90 15.64
CA ARG A 101 4.87 -8.57 16.04
C ARG A 101 5.89 -8.58 14.89
N CYS A 102 5.66 -9.34 13.82
CA CYS A 102 6.55 -9.34 12.67
C CYS A 102 6.15 -8.36 11.56
N ALA A 103 4.95 -7.77 11.63
CA ALA A 103 4.46 -6.78 10.68
C ALA A 103 4.59 -5.35 11.18
N ASP A 104 4.62 -5.14 12.50
CA ASP A 104 4.74 -3.81 13.12
C ASP A 104 6.05 -3.12 12.72
N ALA A 105 5.94 -1.87 12.28
CA ALA A 105 7.03 -0.96 11.95
C ALA A 105 6.94 0.30 12.83
N PRO A 106 8.00 1.12 12.90
CA PRO A 106 7.98 2.34 13.70
C PRO A 106 6.81 3.24 13.31
N ASP A 107 5.98 3.66 14.29
CA ASP A 107 4.85 4.58 14.07
C ASP A 107 5.30 6.05 14.10
N ASP A 108 6.33 6.36 13.30
CA ASP A 108 6.81 7.71 13.09
C ASP A 108 6.19 8.28 11.80
N ARG A 109 5.53 9.43 11.96
CA ARG A 109 4.76 10.10 10.90
C ARG A 109 5.63 10.69 9.80
N ASP A 110 6.93 10.79 10.03
CA ASP A 110 7.87 11.36 9.07
C ASP A 110 8.68 10.29 8.32
N LEU A 111 8.48 9.01 8.67
CA LEU A 111 9.17 7.90 8.02
C LEU A 111 8.45 7.37 6.78
N ASP A 112 9.28 7.00 5.80
CA ASP A 112 8.94 6.08 4.73
C ASP A 112 9.38 4.66 5.13
N ALA A 113 8.45 3.91 5.72
CA ALA A 113 8.71 2.61 6.31
C ALA A 113 8.47 1.48 5.30
N HIS A 114 9.54 0.80 4.88
CA HIS A 114 9.47 -0.38 4.01
C HIS A 114 9.73 -1.70 4.73
N ARG A 115 10.15 -1.64 5.99
CA ARG A 115 10.48 -2.81 6.81
C ARG A 115 9.87 -2.70 8.19
N SER A 116 9.44 -3.84 8.71
CA SER A 116 9.01 -3.99 10.10
C SER A 116 10.22 -4.02 11.04
N HIS A 117 9.96 -3.92 12.35
CA HIS A 117 10.98 -4.13 13.38
C HIS A 117 11.64 -5.52 13.28
N ALA A 118 10.91 -6.52 12.81
CA ALA A 118 11.41 -7.87 12.54
C ALA A 118 12.09 -8.00 11.15
N GLY A 119 12.33 -6.90 10.45
CA GLY A 119 13.00 -6.87 9.15
C GLY A 119 12.14 -7.33 7.96
N ARG A 120 10.85 -7.65 8.17
CA ARG A 120 9.94 -8.08 7.09
C ARG A 120 9.68 -6.91 6.15
N ARG A 121 9.81 -7.14 4.85
CA ARG A 121 9.59 -6.12 3.82
C ARG A 121 8.10 -5.94 3.56
N ALA A 122 7.67 -4.70 3.40
CA ALA A 122 6.33 -4.38 2.92
C ALA A 122 6.08 -5.12 1.59
N THR A 123 5.02 -5.93 1.55
CA THR A 123 4.76 -6.88 0.47
C THR A 123 3.33 -6.77 0.00
N VAL A 124 3.15 -6.78 -1.33
CA VAL A 124 1.85 -6.67 -1.97
C VAL A 124 1.73 -7.77 -3.01
N TYR A 125 0.61 -8.48 -2.98
CA TYR A 125 0.31 -9.50 -3.96
C TYR A 125 -0.41 -8.87 -5.15
N THR A 126 -0.06 -9.30 -6.35
CA THR A 126 -0.50 -8.66 -7.58
C THR A 126 -1.28 -9.63 -8.46
N ARG A 127 -2.13 -9.08 -9.33
CA ARG A 127 -2.75 -9.79 -10.43
C ARG A 127 -3.13 -8.85 -11.56
N VAL A 128 -3.01 -9.35 -12.79
CA VAL A 128 -3.50 -8.65 -13.99
C VAL A 128 -4.69 -9.42 -14.56
N VAL A 129 -5.77 -8.68 -14.87
CA VAL A 129 -6.97 -9.23 -15.52
C VAL A 129 -7.32 -8.35 -16.72
N ARG A 130 -7.61 -8.95 -17.87
CA ARG A 130 -8.12 -8.25 -19.06
C ARG A 130 -9.56 -8.65 -19.31
N ARG A 131 -10.48 -7.68 -19.40
CA ARG A 131 -11.90 -7.95 -19.65
C ARG A 131 -12.60 -6.76 -20.28
N GLY A 132 -13.41 -7.00 -21.30
CA GLY A 132 -14.21 -5.95 -21.94
C GLY A 132 -13.37 -4.79 -22.50
N GLY A 133 -12.16 -5.08 -23.01
CA GLY A 133 -11.21 -4.08 -23.48
C GLY A 133 -10.53 -3.25 -22.38
N ARG A 134 -10.70 -3.60 -21.11
CA ARG A 134 -10.05 -2.94 -19.97
C ARG A 134 -9.00 -3.85 -19.34
N THR A 135 -7.98 -3.23 -18.77
CA THR A 135 -6.97 -3.89 -17.94
C THR A 135 -7.23 -3.54 -16.48
N TYR A 136 -7.24 -4.55 -15.62
CA TYR A 136 -7.40 -4.41 -14.18
C TYR A 136 -6.14 -4.91 -13.51
N LEU A 137 -5.59 -4.07 -12.65
CA LEU A 137 -4.47 -4.41 -11.78
C LEU A 137 -5.02 -4.56 -10.37
N GLN A 138 -4.85 -5.71 -9.77
CA GLN A 138 -5.28 -5.97 -8.41
C GLN A 138 -4.06 -6.03 -7.50
N TYR A 139 -4.04 -5.18 -6.48
CA TYR A 139 -3.04 -5.18 -5.42
C TYR A 139 -3.72 -5.66 -4.14
N TRP A 140 -3.20 -6.71 -3.53
CA TRP A 140 -3.76 -7.35 -2.35
C TRP A 140 -2.77 -7.24 -1.20
N PHE A 141 -3.26 -6.76 -0.07
CA PHE A 141 -2.53 -6.53 1.16
C PHE A 141 -2.92 -7.61 2.16
N TYR A 142 -1.93 -8.24 2.78
CA TYR A 142 -2.16 -9.12 3.91
C TYR A 142 -1.63 -8.48 5.18
N TYR A 143 -2.50 -8.35 6.18
CA TYR A 143 -2.13 -7.99 7.54
C TYR A 143 -2.41 -9.18 8.47
N PRO A 144 -1.54 -9.44 9.46
CA PRO A 144 -1.70 -10.54 10.41
C PRO A 144 -3.01 -10.56 11.19
N ASP A 145 -3.58 -9.39 11.48
CA ASP A 145 -4.86 -9.25 12.16
C ASP A 145 -5.63 -8.04 11.64
N SER A 146 -6.89 -7.95 12.02
CA SER A 146 -7.72 -6.77 11.92
C SER A 146 -8.34 -6.50 13.28
N ASN A 147 -8.53 -5.24 13.61
CA ASN A 147 -9.31 -4.78 14.75
C ASN A 147 -10.19 -3.62 14.32
N SER A 148 -11.36 -3.94 13.77
CA SER A 148 -12.34 -2.95 13.34
C SER A 148 -12.96 -2.26 14.55
N THR A 149 -12.36 -1.14 14.99
CA THR A 149 -12.83 -0.40 16.16
C THR A 149 -13.86 0.66 15.79
N PHE A 150 -14.97 0.74 16.53
CA PHE A 150 -15.80 1.94 16.52
C PHE A 150 -15.25 2.94 17.55
N ALA A 151 -14.78 4.11 17.09
CA ALA A 151 -14.41 5.25 17.94
C ALA A 151 -13.49 4.94 19.15
N GLY A 152 -12.51 4.03 19.01
CA GLY A 152 -11.57 3.70 20.10
C GLY A 152 -12.16 2.85 21.23
N SER A 153 -13.34 2.25 21.01
CA SER A 153 -14.00 1.35 21.97
C SER A 153 -13.18 0.11 22.33
N ASP A 154 -12.15 -0.22 21.55
CA ASP A 154 -11.17 -1.27 21.87
C ASP A 154 -10.37 -0.96 23.14
N LYS A 155 -10.08 0.31 23.42
CA LYS A 155 -9.37 0.72 24.64
C LYS A 155 -10.25 0.57 25.87
N LEU A 156 -11.55 0.89 25.74
CA LEU A 156 -12.53 0.73 26.80
C LEU A 156 -12.79 -0.75 27.08
N TRP A 157 -12.92 -1.57 26.04
CA TRP A 157 -13.09 -3.02 26.14
C TRP A 157 -11.93 -3.68 26.90
N ARG A 158 -10.68 -3.33 26.54
CA ARG A 158 -9.48 -3.86 27.21
C ARG A 158 -9.40 -3.50 28.70
N ARG A 159 -9.98 -2.39 29.12
CA ARG A 159 -10.01 -1.95 30.52
C ARG A 159 -11.17 -2.54 31.33
N SER A 160 -12.16 -3.15 30.68
CA SER A 160 -13.35 -3.69 31.35
C SER A 160 -13.29 -5.20 31.47
N ALA A 161 -13.02 -5.70 32.69
CA ALA A 161 -13.08 -7.14 32.99
C ALA A 161 -14.50 -7.70 32.77
N LEU A 162 -15.53 -6.91 33.08
CA LEU A 162 -16.93 -7.28 32.87
C LEU A 162 -17.27 -7.46 31.38
N ALA A 163 -16.79 -6.56 30.52
CA ALA A 163 -17.00 -6.68 29.08
C ALA A 163 -16.29 -7.91 28.50
N GLN A 164 -15.08 -8.21 28.98
CA GLN A 164 -14.32 -9.40 28.58
C GLN A 164 -15.00 -10.70 29.04
N LEU A 165 -15.54 -10.74 30.26
CA LEU A 165 -16.32 -11.87 30.78
C LEU A 165 -17.61 -12.07 29.99
N ALA A 166 -18.35 -11.00 29.70
CA ALA A 166 -19.54 -11.06 28.86
C ALA A 166 -19.23 -11.54 27.44
N GLY A 167 -18.14 -11.05 26.83
CA GLY A 167 -17.65 -11.54 25.55
C GLY A 167 -17.35 -13.03 25.59
N ARG A 168 -16.71 -13.52 26.66
CA ARG A 168 -16.42 -14.94 26.85
C ARG A 168 -17.68 -15.78 27.00
N ALA A 169 -18.68 -15.29 27.73
CA ALA A 169 -19.94 -16.00 27.94
C ALA A 169 -20.79 -16.09 26.66
N VAL A 170 -20.82 -15.02 25.86
CA VAL A 170 -21.69 -14.93 24.66
C VAL A 170 -20.99 -15.48 23.40
N ARG A 171 -19.69 -15.24 23.26
CA ARG A 171 -18.92 -15.52 22.03
C ARG A 171 -17.77 -16.51 22.24
N GLY A 172 -17.60 -17.04 23.45
CA GLY A 172 -16.50 -17.95 23.77
C GLY A 172 -15.11 -17.29 23.83
N SER A 173 -14.98 -15.97 23.63
CA SER A 173 -13.69 -15.28 23.69
C SER A 173 -13.75 -13.91 24.38
N SER A 174 -12.66 -13.52 25.06
CA SER A 174 -12.49 -12.18 25.62
C SER A 174 -11.99 -11.15 24.58
N ARG A 175 -11.75 -11.58 23.34
CA ARG A 175 -11.25 -10.72 22.25
C ARG A 175 -12.30 -9.65 21.91
N TYR A 176 -11.84 -8.50 21.45
CA TYR A 176 -12.74 -7.42 21.06
C TYR A 176 -13.63 -7.87 19.89
N PRO A 177 -14.94 -7.57 19.91
CA PRO A 177 -15.91 -7.94 18.88
C PRO A 177 -15.53 -7.73 17.41
N GLY A 178 -14.66 -6.76 17.11
CA GLY A 178 -14.18 -6.46 15.76
C GLY A 178 -12.78 -6.99 15.45
N TYR A 179 -12.20 -7.81 16.32
CA TYR A 179 -10.90 -8.43 16.11
C TYR A 179 -11.02 -9.77 15.40
N HIS A 180 -10.19 -10.01 14.38
CA HIS A 180 -9.96 -11.34 13.80
C HIS A 180 -8.50 -11.47 13.32
N PRO A 181 -7.92 -12.68 13.34
CA PRO A 181 -6.65 -12.96 12.68
C PRO A 181 -6.86 -13.05 11.16
N ASP A 182 -5.79 -12.84 10.40
CA ASP A 182 -5.80 -12.65 8.94
C ASP A 182 -6.70 -11.50 8.48
N ASP A 183 -6.10 -10.56 7.77
CA ASP A 183 -6.83 -9.50 7.09
C ASP A 183 -6.34 -9.36 5.64
N TRP A 184 -7.29 -9.39 4.70
CA TRP A 184 -7.01 -9.32 3.28
C TRP A 184 -7.75 -8.14 2.68
N GLU A 185 -6.99 -7.07 2.46
CA GLU A 185 -7.47 -5.85 1.83
C GLU A 185 -6.95 -5.74 0.39
N ALA A 186 -7.53 -4.85 -0.40
CA ALA A 186 -7.12 -4.64 -1.78
C ALA A 186 -7.20 -3.18 -2.21
N HIS A 187 -6.37 -2.86 -3.20
CA HIS A 187 -6.43 -1.66 -4.01
C HIS A 187 -6.44 -2.07 -5.48
N HIS A 188 -7.46 -1.66 -6.22
CA HIS A 188 -7.63 -2.02 -7.61
C HIS A 188 -7.48 -0.79 -8.51
N VAL A 189 -6.83 -1.01 -9.65
CA VAL A 189 -6.67 -0.03 -10.73
C VAL A 189 -7.37 -0.58 -11.96
N ARG A 190 -8.15 0.27 -12.62
CA ARG A 190 -8.79 -0.02 -13.91
C ARG A 190 -8.24 0.94 -14.95
N ILE A 191 -7.80 0.39 -16.06
CA ILE A 191 -7.25 1.11 -17.21
C ILE A 191 -8.12 0.81 -18.42
N ASP A 192 -8.70 1.83 -19.02
CA ASP A 192 -9.50 1.68 -20.24
C ASP A 192 -8.64 1.67 -21.52
N ARG A 193 -9.29 1.46 -22.68
CA ARG A 193 -8.63 1.40 -23.99
C ARG A 193 -7.89 2.69 -24.38
N ARG A 194 -8.31 3.83 -23.84
CA ARG A 194 -7.72 5.15 -24.11
C ARG A 194 -6.65 5.51 -23.08
N GLY A 195 -6.36 4.60 -22.14
CA GLY A 195 -5.41 4.83 -21.05
C GLY A 195 -6.02 5.58 -19.85
N GLY A 196 -7.33 5.78 -19.81
CA GLY A 196 -8.01 6.38 -18.66
C GLY A 196 -7.90 5.47 -17.43
N VAL A 197 -7.46 6.04 -16.31
CA VAL A 197 -7.18 5.30 -15.07
C VAL A 197 -8.22 5.64 -14.00
N ALA A 198 -8.76 4.63 -13.34
CA ALA A 198 -9.60 4.78 -12.16
C ALA A 198 -9.23 3.77 -11.08
N VAL A 199 -9.50 4.08 -9.81
CA VAL A 199 -9.10 3.25 -8.67
C VAL A 199 -10.22 3.07 -7.65
N ARG A 200 -10.07 2.05 -6.81
CA ARG A 200 -10.89 1.81 -5.62
C ARG A 200 -10.14 0.89 -4.65
N SER A 201 -10.47 0.96 -3.38
CA SER A 201 -9.90 0.09 -2.34
C SER A 201 -11.02 -0.61 -1.55
N THR A 202 -10.70 -1.72 -0.90
CA THR A 202 -11.64 -2.45 -0.05
C THR A 202 -11.93 -1.69 1.25
N SER A 203 -13.15 -1.83 1.75
CA SER A 203 -13.58 -1.27 3.01
C SER A 203 -14.75 -2.09 3.55
N HIS A 204 -14.50 -2.93 4.56
CA HIS A 204 -15.55 -3.65 5.29
C HIS A 204 -16.54 -4.44 4.40
N GLY A 205 -16.04 -5.22 3.44
CA GLY A 205 -16.85 -6.10 2.59
C GLY A 205 -17.31 -5.49 1.25
N HIS A 206 -16.95 -4.23 0.99
CA HIS A 206 -17.22 -3.56 -0.29
C HIS A 206 -16.00 -2.81 -0.82
N TYR A 207 -16.13 -2.18 -1.99
CA TYR A 207 -15.12 -1.28 -2.55
C TYR A 207 -15.56 0.18 -2.46
N GLN A 208 -14.61 1.09 -2.26
CA GLN A 208 -14.85 2.52 -2.33
C GLN A 208 -13.57 3.27 -2.69
N TRP A 209 -13.72 4.46 -3.25
CA TRP A 209 -12.57 5.33 -3.51
C TRP A 209 -12.47 6.49 -2.51
N CYS A 210 -13.51 6.79 -1.74
CA CYS A 210 -13.48 7.81 -0.69
C CYS A 210 -14.30 7.35 0.54
N LYS A 211 -14.18 8.05 1.69
CA LYS A 211 -14.90 7.67 2.92
C LYS A 211 -16.40 7.97 2.88
N GLN A 212 -16.87 8.80 1.95
CA GLN A 212 -18.29 9.14 1.85
C GLN A 212 -19.09 7.97 1.27
N LYS A 213 -20.31 7.77 1.79
CA LYS A 213 -21.25 6.74 1.30
C LYS A 213 -21.50 6.82 -0.21
N ALA A 214 -21.48 8.03 -0.79
CA ALA A 214 -21.64 8.25 -2.22
C ALA A 214 -20.54 7.63 -3.09
N CYS A 215 -19.36 7.34 -2.52
CA CYS A 215 -18.25 6.69 -3.20
C CYS A 215 -18.24 5.17 -3.11
N ARG A 216 -19.15 4.59 -2.30
CA ARG A 216 -19.30 3.15 -2.16
C ARG A 216 -19.64 2.54 -3.52
N ASN A 217 -18.98 1.42 -3.84
CA ASN A 217 -19.16 0.63 -5.06
C ASN A 217 -18.91 1.44 -6.34
N ARG A 218 -18.01 2.43 -6.26
CA ARG A 218 -17.64 3.27 -7.40
C ARG A 218 -16.13 3.25 -7.60
N TRP A 219 -15.75 3.46 -8.84
CA TRP A 219 -14.39 3.80 -9.23
C TRP A 219 -14.19 5.32 -9.11
N GLY A 220 -13.01 5.75 -8.67
CA GLY A 220 -12.67 7.15 -8.50
C GLY A 220 -11.35 7.52 -9.18
N PRO A 221 -10.97 8.81 -9.11
CA PRO A 221 -9.71 9.28 -9.68
C PRO A 221 -8.50 8.70 -8.92
N PRO A 222 -7.41 8.36 -9.64
CA PRO A 222 -6.16 7.95 -9.01
C PRO A 222 -5.45 9.13 -8.34
N THR A 223 -4.83 8.89 -7.19
CA THR A 223 -3.90 9.84 -6.55
C THR A 223 -2.49 9.29 -6.40
N GLY A 224 -2.27 8.04 -6.78
CA GLY A 224 -1.03 7.30 -6.48
C GLY A 224 -0.92 6.84 -5.01
N TRP A 225 -1.93 7.11 -4.18
CA TRP A 225 -1.95 6.76 -2.76
C TRP A 225 -3.20 5.98 -2.39
N THR A 226 -3.06 5.01 -1.50
CA THR A 226 -4.16 4.44 -0.70
C THR A 226 -3.84 4.64 0.78
N ARG A 227 -4.85 5.01 1.55
CA ARG A 227 -4.75 5.26 2.98
C ARG A 227 -5.36 4.09 3.75
N VAL A 228 -4.56 3.51 4.65
CA VAL A 228 -4.86 2.32 5.45
C VAL A 228 -5.46 2.79 6.77
N SER A 229 -6.73 2.42 7.01
CA SER A 229 -7.43 2.80 8.23
C SER A 229 -6.89 2.06 9.44
N ARG A 230 -6.78 2.74 10.59
CA ARG A 230 -6.20 2.14 11.79
C ARG A 230 -7.05 0.97 12.30
N GLY A 231 -6.39 -0.16 12.52
CA GLY A 231 -6.98 -1.38 13.05
C GLY A 231 -7.74 -2.18 12.01
N SER A 232 -8.65 -1.58 11.25
CA SER A 232 -9.44 -2.31 10.25
C SER A 232 -8.74 -2.54 8.92
N HIS A 233 -7.63 -1.84 8.66
CA HIS A 233 -6.90 -1.80 7.39
C HIS A 233 -7.70 -1.37 6.15
N ALA A 234 -8.99 -1.05 6.31
CA ALA A 234 -9.87 -0.58 5.25
C ALA A 234 -9.21 0.56 4.46
N GLY A 235 -9.09 0.35 3.15
CA GLY A 235 -8.46 1.27 2.22
C GLY A 235 -9.41 2.36 1.74
N HIS A 236 -8.88 3.55 1.53
CA HIS A 236 -9.54 4.63 0.81
C HIS A 236 -8.51 5.55 0.15
N ILE A 237 -8.91 6.32 -0.85
CA ILE A 237 -8.02 7.30 -1.47
C ILE A 237 -7.96 8.55 -0.57
N PRO A 238 -6.76 9.06 -0.22
CA PRO A 238 -6.64 10.23 0.65
C PRO A 238 -7.07 11.50 -0.10
N LEU A 239 -8.31 11.94 0.17
CA LEU A 239 -8.93 13.11 -0.43
C LEU A 239 -9.54 14.00 0.65
N ASP A 240 -9.52 15.31 0.41
CA ASP A 240 -10.28 16.29 1.16
C ASP A 240 -11.68 16.43 0.54
N SER A 241 -12.64 15.72 1.12
CA SER A 241 -14.04 15.77 0.71
C SER A 241 -14.75 17.08 1.08
N ALA A 242 -14.26 17.82 2.08
CA ALA A 242 -14.85 19.09 2.49
C ALA A 242 -14.59 20.20 1.47
N ARG A 243 -13.56 20.02 0.62
CA ARG A 243 -13.14 20.98 -0.40
C ARG A 243 -13.15 20.37 -1.81
N GLY A 244 -14.19 19.59 -2.12
CA GLY A 244 -14.43 19.11 -3.49
C GLY A 244 -13.52 17.98 -3.96
N TYR A 245 -13.14 17.05 -3.06
CA TYR A 245 -12.28 15.90 -3.35
C TYR A 245 -10.86 16.26 -3.81
N ARG A 246 -10.28 17.30 -3.21
CA ARG A 246 -8.88 17.66 -3.47
C ARG A 246 -7.94 16.57 -2.97
N ARG A 247 -6.95 16.19 -3.78
CA ARG A 247 -5.89 15.24 -3.39
C ARG A 247 -5.18 15.71 -2.13
N ARG A 248 -5.03 14.81 -1.14
CA ARG A 248 -4.15 15.01 0.01
C ARG A 248 -2.87 14.21 -0.16
N LEU A 249 -1.74 14.88 0.03
CA LEU A 249 -0.42 14.27 -0.07
C LEU A 249 0.17 14.05 1.33
N PRO A 250 0.68 12.85 1.65
CA PRO A 250 1.53 12.65 2.82
C PRO A 250 2.72 13.62 2.83
N GLY A 251 3.14 14.06 4.01
CA GLY A 251 4.23 15.03 4.17
C GLY A 251 3.88 16.49 3.81
N ARG A 252 2.79 16.74 3.07
CA ARG A 252 2.28 18.08 2.77
C ARG A 252 0.96 18.39 3.48
N ASP A 253 -0.06 17.58 3.22
CA ASP A 253 -1.42 17.78 3.73
C ASP A 253 -1.76 16.78 4.85
N MET A 254 -0.94 15.74 5.02
CA MET A 254 -1.12 14.69 6.03
C MET A 254 0.20 14.42 6.78
N ARG A 255 0.12 14.30 8.10
CA ARG A 255 1.23 13.83 8.94
C ARG A 255 1.02 12.36 9.23
N GLU A 256 1.34 11.54 8.26
CA GLU A 256 1.14 10.10 8.28
C GLU A 256 2.40 9.41 7.79
N ARG A 257 2.73 8.31 8.46
CA ARG A 257 3.77 7.38 8.02
C ARG A 257 3.40 6.86 6.63
N THR A 258 4.40 6.62 5.81
CA THR A 258 4.20 6.11 4.45
C THR A 258 4.96 4.82 4.18
N THR A 259 4.54 4.12 3.13
CA THR A 259 5.36 3.15 2.40
C THR A 259 5.25 3.50 0.93
N THR A 260 6.30 4.06 0.35
CA THR A 260 6.35 4.35 -1.09
C THR A 260 6.46 3.07 -1.91
N SER A 261 5.88 3.08 -3.11
CA SER A 261 5.68 1.89 -3.93
C SER A 261 7.00 1.28 -4.43
N GLU A 262 8.06 2.08 -4.49
CA GLU A 262 9.42 1.67 -4.81
C GLU A 262 9.99 0.68 -3.79
N GLY A 263 9.69 0.88 -2.51
CA GLY A 263 10.16 0.00 -1.46
C GLY A 263 9.32 -1.27 -1.29
N ILE A 264 8.14 -1.34 -1.93
CA ILE A 264 7.23 -2.48 -1.83
C ILE A 264 7.71 -3.65 -2.69
N ARG A 265 7.71 -4.85 -2.09
CA ARG A 265 7.89 -6.11 -2.81
C ARG A 265 6.58 -6.54 -3.47
N LEU A 266 6.57 -6.66 -4.79
CA LEU A 266 5.41 -7.15 -5.54
C LEU A 266 5.53 -8.65 -5.82
N ILE A 267 4.50 -9.42 -5.50
CA ILE A 267 4.47 -10.88 -5.69
C ILE A 267 3.29 -11.26 -6.59
N PRO A 268 3.49 -11.98 -7.72
CA PRO A 268 2.38 -12.46 -8.54
C PRO A 268 1.53 -13.47 -7.77
N LEU A 269 0.20 -13.29 -7.71
CA LEU A 269 -0.71 -14.28 -7.10
C LEU A 269 -0.71 -15.63 -7.83
N GLU A 270 -0.35 -15.65 -9.11
CA GLU A 270 -0.19 -16.82 -9.96
C GLU A 270 0.99 -17.70 -9.52
N SER A 271 1.99 -17.12 -8.86
CA SER A 271 3.15 -17.86 -8.33
C SER A 271 2.86 -18.57 -7.00
N LEU A 272 1.69 -18.34 -6.39
CA LEU A 272 1.37 -18.88 -5.07
C LEU A 272 0.75 -20.27 -5.15
N GLY A 273 1.25 -21.17 -4.29
CA GLY A 273 0.56 -22.41 -3.95
C GLY A 273 -0.70 -22.14 -3.13
N ARG A 274 -1.79 -21.71 -3.78
CA ARG A 274 -3.06 -21.29 -3.13
C ARG A 274 -3.63 -22.30 -2.14
N ARG A 275 -3.38 -23.59 -2.36
CA ARG A 275 -3.81 -24.69 -1.47
C ARG A 275 -3.09 -24.69 -0.12
N ARG A 276 -1.92 -24.04 -0.01
CA ARG A 276 -1.12 -23.95 1.22
C ARG A 276 -1.66 -22.91 2.20
N TYR A 277 -2.47 -21.95 1.73
CA TYR A 277 -3.11 -21.01 2.63
C TYR A 277 -4.26 -21.70 3.39
N ARG A 278 -4.25 -21.52 4.71
CA ARG A 278 -5.31 -21.93 5.62
C ARG A 278 -5.69 -20.71 6.47
N PRO A 279 -6.93 -20.18 6.35
CA PRO A 279 -7.39 -19.12 7.22
C PRO A 279 -7.21 -19.50 8.68
N LEU A 280 -6.78 -18.55 9.52
CA LEU A 280 -6.69 -18.77 10.98
C LEU A 280 -8.06 -18.72 11.66
N GLU A 281 -9.04 -18.10 11.00
CA GLU A 281 -10.43 -18.01 11.46
C GLU A 281 -11.39 -18.26 10.30
N GLU A 282 -12.55 -18.82 10.62
CA GLU A 282 -13.62 -19.04 9.65
C GLU A 282 -14.17 -17.70 9.11
N GLY A 283 -14.60 -17.68 7.85
CA GLY A 283 -15.12 -16.48 7.21
C GLY A 283 -14.06 -15.57 6.58
N ILE A 284 -12.78 -15.69 6.94
CA ILE A 284 -11.72 -14.93 6.27
C ILE A 284 -11.39 -15.55 4.89
N ARG A 285 -11.66 -14.77 3.85
CA ARG A 285 -11.47 -15.21 2.45
C ARG A 285 -10.16 -14.64 1.90
N PRO A 286 -9.21 -15.48 1.45
CA PRO A 286 -8.07 -15.00 0.68
C PRO A 286 -8.53 -14.51 -0.71
N PRO A 287 -7.68 -13.76 -1.44
CA PRO A 287 -8.02 -13.14 -2.71
C PRO A 287 -8.74 -14.08 -3.68
N TRP A 288 -8.19 -15.27 -3.93
CA TRP A 288 -8.73 -16.23 -4.92
C TRP A 288 -10.08 -16.87 -4.55
N ARG A 289 -10.61 -16.60 -3.35
CA ARG A 289 -11.97 -17.00 -2.94
C ARG A 289 -12.98 -15.85 -2.98
N LYS A 290 -12.54 -14.61 -3.21
CA LYS A 290 -13.41 -13.44 -3.34
C LYS A 290 -13.94 -13.36 -4.78
N ARG A 291 -15.20 -12.94 -4.97
CA ARG A 291 -15.81 -12.85 -6.32
C ARG A 291 -15.05 -11.90 -7.23
N VAL A 292 -14.60 -10.77 -6.68
CA VAL A 292 -13.82 -9.76 -7.39
C VAL A 292 -12.50 -10.26 -7.99
N TYR A 293 -11.98 -11.38 -7.49
CA TYR A 293 -10.83 -12.04 -8.09
C TYR A 293 -11.11 -12.48 -9.51
N ARG A 294 -12.30 -13.04 -9.79
CA ARG A 294 -12.69 -13.48 -11.14
C ARG A 294 -13.40 -12.37 -11.91
N ASP A 295 -14.14 -11.54 -11.20
CA ASP A 295 -14.93 -10.47 -11.76
C ASP A 295 -14.47 -9.11 -11.21
N PRO A 296 -13.48 -8.44 -11.84
CA PRO A 296 -12.85 -7.26 -11.26
C PRO A 296 -13.77 -6.04 -11.13
N GLU A 297 -14.99 -6.09 -11.68
CA GLU A 297 -16.05 -5.08 -11.51
C GLU A 297 -17.01 -5.41 -10.35
N SER A 298 -16.93 -6.60 -9.75
CA SER A 298 -17.72 -6.96 -8.57
C SER A 298 -17.39 -6.05 -7.39
N ASP A 299 -18.40 -5.67 -6.62
CA ASP A 299 -18.25 -4.86 -5.43
C ASP A 299 -18.06 -5.70 -4.15
N GLU A 300 -18.08 -7.02 -4.27
CA GLU A 300 -17.87 -7.91 -3.14
C GLU A 300 -16.38 -8.00 -2.83
N SER A 301 -16.01 -7.62 -1.60
CA SER A 301 -14.65 -7.79 -1.10
C SER A 301 -14.49 -8.98 -0.16
#